data_AF-A0A165TLJ1-F1
#
_entry.id   AF-A0A165TLJ1-F1
#
_cell.length_a   1.000
_cell.length_b   1.000
_cell.length_c   1.000
_cell.angle_alpha   90.00
_cell.angle_beta   90.00
_cell.angle_gamma   90.00
#
_symmetry.space_group_name_H-M   'P 1'
#
loop_
_entity.id
_entity.type
_entity.pdbx_description
1 polymer ?
#
loop_
_entity_poly.entity_id
_entity_poly.type
_entity_poly.pdbx_seq_one_letter_code
_entity_poly.pdbx_strand_id
1 'polypeptide(L)'
;MFLAYEHYYWLYAWIPVFGAFIWFGTLWAMLITWLATGKPQYVTQQGSIAYISDVGASYLKPLFIVCCCITGVSFFLTLVVERWLRHSGRLHPNMRRRERVFSTLAVIGSFIGGAGLILLSIFDTGRHQSLHRIFLLVFIVGVGLSAIFTIVEYRWINKDYDGQRKLRIAYIAKGIIASVLIILAVVFAITLYTTANVGAVIEWVIAFGYTFYLLTFFYDLRMSRGMRKGAYLDQGLLGRGSVESAGTMRQVGGPTYGNGGVAGNSYANGYDGQEPYGAQNARGTNVLPPATRY
;
A
#
# COMPACT_ATOMS: atom_id res chain seq x y z
N MET A 1 -28.24 -1.11 15.04
CA MET A 1 -27.51 -1.69 13.88
C MET A 1 -26.25 -0.91 13.48
N PHE A 2 -25.58 -0.17 14.38
CA PHE A 2 -24.29 0.51 14.12
C PHE A 2 -23.10 -0.19 14.80
N LEU A 3 -23.33 -0.87 15.93
CA LEU A 3 -22.29 -1.55 16.72
C LEU A 3 -21.76 -2.84 16.07
N ALA A 4 -22.60 -3.56 15.32
CA ALA A 4 -22.18 -4.75 14.56
C ALA A 4 -21.31 -4.40 13.34
N TYR A 5 -21.46 -3.18 12.81
CA TYR A 5 -20.67 -2.70 11.68
C TYR A 5 -19.24 -2.35 12.13
N GLU A 6 -19.05 -1.70 13.28
CA GLU A 6 -17.71 -1.35 13.78
C GLU A 6 -16.82 -2.56 14.12
N HIS A 7 -17.39 -3.67 14.59
CA HIS A 7 -16.62 -4.84 15.02
C HIS A 7 -15.97 -5.63 13.87
N TYR A 8 -16.62 -5.72 12.69
CA TYR A 8 -16.07 -6.46 11.54
C TYR A 8 -14.80 -5.79 10.98
N TYR A 9 -14.67 -4.47 11.14
CA TYR A 9 -13.49 -3.73 10.66
C TYR A 9 -12.24 -3.98 11.47
N TRP A 10 -12.39 -4.42 12.72
CA TRP A 10 -11.27 -4.74 13.59
C TRP A 10 -10.57 -6.02 13.12
N LEU A 11 -11.33 -7.03 12.67
CA LEU A 11 -10.81 -8.34 12.26
C LEU A 11 -9.80 -8.27 11.11
N TYR A 12 -10.07 -7.46 10.07
CA TYR A 12 -9.17 -7.35 8.91
C TYR A 12 -7.82 -6.70 9.25
N ALA A 13 -7.80 -5.75 10.19
CA ALA A 13 -6.55 -5.12 10.62
C ALA A 13 -5.65 -6.11 11.36
N TRP A 14 -6.20 -7.15 12.00
CA TRP A 14 -5.41 -8.16 12.71
C TRP A 14 -4.74 -9.19 11.81
N ILE A 15 -5.14 -9.30 10.54
CA ILE A 15 -4.53 -10.27 9.60
C ILE A 15 -3.00 -10.14 9.51
N PRO A 16 -2.42 -8.95 9.21
CA PRO A 16 -0.97 -8.81 9.18
C PRO A 16 -0.30 -9.01 10.53
N VAL A 17 -0.97 -8.66 11.63
CA VAL A 17 -0.43 -8.84 12.99
C VAL A 17 -0.35 -10.32 13.34
N PHE A 18 -1.41 -11.07 13.04
CA PHE A 18 -1.44 -12.51 13.26
C PHE A 18 -0.37 -13.21 12.43
N GLY A 19 -0.26 -12.90 11.13
CA GLY A 19 0.79 -13.43 10.27
C GLY A 19 2.20 -13.10 10.78
N ALA A 20 2.45 -11.86 11.17
CA ALA A 20 3.74 -11.44 11.72
C ALA A 20 4.05 -12.13 13.06
N PHE A 21 3.07 -12.27 13.94
CA PHE A 21 3.24 -12.93 15.24
C PHE A 21 3.59 -14.41 15.07
N ILE A 22 2.87 -15.12 14.18
CA ILE A 22 3.16 -16.52 13.87
C ILE A 22 4.57 -16.67 13.30
N TRP A 23 4.93 -15.86 12.30
CA TRP A 23 6.27 -15.87 11.72
C TRP A 23 7.37 -15.61 12.76
N PHE A 24 7.21 -14.56 13.57
CA PHE A 24 8.16 -14.20 14.62
C PHE A 24 8.31 -15.30 15.67
N GLY A 25 7.19 -15.89 16.11
CA GLY A 25 7.18 -17.00 17.05
C GLY A 25 7.92 -18.23 16.50
N THR A 26 7.73 -18.55 15.22
CA THR A 26 8.45 -19.62 14.53
C THR A 26 9.95 -19.39 14.48
N LEU A 27 10.39 -18.17 14.16
CA LEU A 27 11.81 -17.82 14.16
C LEU A 27 12.44 -17.97 15.55
N TRP A 28 11.78 -17.47 16.58
CA TRP A 28 12.23 -17.65 17.95
C TRP A 28 12.26 -19.10 18.38
N ALA A 29 11.23 -19.88 18.05
CA ALA A 29 11.19 -21.31 18.36
C ALA A 29 12.37 -22.05 17.71
N MET A 30 12.64 -21.82 16.42
CA MET A 30 13.77 -22.44 15.72
C MET A 30 15.12 -21.99 16.31
N LEU A 31 15.29 -20.69 16.57
CA LEU A 31 16.54 -20.15 17.12
C LEU A 31 16.81 -20.67 18.53
N ILE A 32 15.82 -20.62 19.42
CA ILE A 32 15.93 -21.12 20.80
C ILE A 32 16.23 -22.61 20.78
N THR A 33 15.53 -23.40 19.97
CA THR A 33 15.75 -24.85 19.97
C THR A 33 17.14 -25.20 19.43
N TRP A 34 17.64 -24.50 18.41
CA TRP A 34 19.01 -24.66 17.93
C TRP A 34 20.05 -24.30 19.01
N LEU A 35 19.85 -23.21 19.75
CA LEU A 35 20.74 -22.82 20.84
C LEU A 35 20.68 -23.79 22.04
N ALA A 36 19.48 -24.20 22.44
CA ALA A 36 19.25 -25.07 23.59
C ALA A 36 19.76 -26.51 23.38
N THR A 37 19.81 -26.97 22.12
CA THR A 37 20.38 -28.28 21.75
C THR A 37 21.89 -28.25 21.55
N GLY A 38 22.56 -27.13 21.88
CA GLY A 38 24.02 -27.02 21.80
C GLY A 38 24.56 -26.71 20.41
N LYS A 39 23.74 -26.07 19.54
CA LYS A 39 24.11 -25.69 18.16
C LYS A 39 24.53 -26.90 17.30
N PRO A 40 23.64 -27.90 17.12
CA PRO A 40 23.95 -29.03 16.26
C PRO A 40 24.32 -28.56 14.85
N GLN A 41 25.34 -29.18 14.26
CA GLN A 41 25.62 -29.02 12.84
C GLN A 41 24.74 -29.98 12.04
N TYR A 42 23.88 -29.42 11.18
CA TYR A 42 23.02 -30.21 10.30
C TYR A 42 23.79 -30.73 9.09
N VAL A 43 23.34 -31.85 8.51
CA VAL A 43 23.97 -32.45 7.32
C VAL A 43 23.96 -31.49 6.11
N THR A 44 22.95 -30.63 6.04
CA THR A 44 22.80 -29.62 4.98
C THR A 44 23.55 -28.32 5.26
N GLN A 45 24.16 -28.17 6.45
CA GLN A 45 24.83 -26.95 6.89
C GLN A 45 26.30 -26.97 6.42
N GLN A 46 26.71 -25.95 5.67
CA GLN A 46 28.11 -25.80 5.22
C GLN A 46 28.98 -24.97 6.18
N GLY A 47 28.37 -24.25 7.13
CA GLY A 47 29.05 -23.34 8.06
C GLY A 47 28.97 -23.77 9.52
N SER A 48 29.43 -22.91 10.42
CA SER A 48 29.27 -23.03 11.87
C SER A 48 27.92 -22.49 12.39
N ILE A 49 27.27 -21.63 11.61
CA ILE A 49 25.95 -21.05 11.91
C ILE A 49 24.93 -21.73 11.01
N ALA A 50 23.84 -22.23 11.59
CA ALA A 50 22.76 -22.87 10.86
C ALA A 50 21.90 -21.84 10.13
N TYR A 51 21.57 -22.12 8.86
CA TYR A 51 20.52 -21.40 8.16
C TYR A 51 19.16 -21.74 8.79
N ILE A 52 18.18 -20.84 8.68
CA ILE A 52 16.79 -21.11 9.04
C ILE A 52 16.31 -22.34 8.28
N SER A 53 16.67 -22.43 6.99
CA SER A 53 16.32 -23.58 6.15
C SER A 53 16.88 -24.90 6.68
N ASP A 54 18.06 -24.90 7.32
CA ASP A 54 18.66 -26.12 7.89
C ASP A 54 17.91 -26.58 9.14
N VAL A 55 17.60 -25.64 10.04
CA VAL A 55 16.82 -25.91 11.24
C VAL A 55 15.40 -26.37 10.85
N GLY A 56 14.78 -25.67 9.90
CA GLY A 56 13.45 -25.96 9.38
C GLY A 56 13.36 -27.24 8.52
N ALA A 57 14.47 -27.78 8.02
CA ALA A 57 14.50 -29.07 7.32
C ALA A 57 14.60 -30.28 8.26
N SER A 58 14.91 -30.03 9.54
CA SER A 58 15.11 -31.08 10.56
C SER A 58 13.80 -31.49 11.24
N TYR A 59 13.81 -31.76 12.55
CA TYR A 59 12.63 -32.16 13.33
C TYR A 59 11.56 -31.05 13.41
N LEU A 60 11.91 -29.79 13.14
CA LEU A 60 10.98 -28.65 13.13
C LEU A 60 10.25 -28.44 11.79
N LYS A 61 10.44 -29.32 10.81
CA LYS A 61 9.81 -29.20 9.49
C LYS A 61 8.28 -29.04 9.51
N PRO A 62 7.51 -29.83 10.29
CA PRO A 62 6.06 -29.64 10.35
C PRO A 62 5.65 -28.25 10.86
N LEU A 63 6.37 -27.74 11.87
CA LEU A 63 6.17 -26.40 12.41
C LEU A 63 6.48 -25.34 11.35
N PHE A 64 7.61 -25.48 10.66
CA PHE A 64 8.02 -24.54 9.61
C PHE A 64 6.99 -24.47 8.47
N ILE A 65 6.49 -25.62 8.00
CA ILE A 65 5.47 -25.67 6.92
C ILE A 65 4.17 -24.97 7.34
N VAL A 66 3.61 -25.32 8.51
CA VAL A 66 2.34 -24.75 8.98
C VAL A 66 2.46 -23.23 9.11
N CYS A 67 3.57 -22.74 9.67
CA CYS A 67 3.79 -21.32 9.86
C CYS A 67 4.06 -20.58 8.55
N CYS A 68 4.75 -21.18 7.59
CA CYS A 68 4.90 -20.65 6.23
C CYS A 68 3.54 -20.52 5.52
N CYS A 69 2.66 -21.52 5.65
CA CYS A 69 1.29 -21.45 5.13
C CYS A 69 0.50 -20.28 5.74
N ILE A 70 0.49 -20.17 7.07
CA ILE A 70 -0.22 -19.09 7.76
C ILE A 70 0.34 -17.72 7.36
N THR A 71 1.66 -17.57 7.35
CA THR A 71 2.33 -16.30 7.04
C THR A 71 2.12 -15.89 5.58
N GLY A 72 2.28 -16.83 4.64
CA GLY A 72 2.11 -16.59 3.22
C GLY A 72 0.68 -16.19 2.86
N VAL A 73 -0.32 -16.90 3.40
CA VAL A 73 -1.73 -16.55 3.21
C VAL A 73 -2.07 -15.21 3.87
N SER A 74 -1.59 -14.97 5.08
CA SER A 74 -1.82 -13.70 5.79
C SER A 74 -1.23 -12.51 5.02
N PHE A 75 -0.04 -12.66 4.45
CA PHE A 75 0.58 -11.63 3.62
C PHE A 75 -0.26 -11.33 2.37
N PHE A 76 -0.66 -12.36 1.62
CA PHE A 76 -1.52 -12.19 0.44
C PHE A 76 -2.86 -11.53 0.79
N LEU A 77 -3.55 -12.02 1.83
CA LEU A 77 -4.82 -11.46 2.28
C LEU A 77 -4.70 -10.00 2.72
N THR A 78 -3.58 -9.64 3.36
CA THR A 78 -3.31 -8.26 3.77
C THR A 78 -3.33 -7.31 2.57
N LEU A 79 -2.65 -7.66 1.47
CA LEU A 79 -2.61 -6.83 0.26
C LEU A 79 -3.96 -6.82 -0.47
N VAL A 80 -4.70 -7.94 -0.49
CA VAL A 80 -6.06 -8.00 -1.06
C VAL A 80 -7.02 -7.09 -0.29
N VAL A 81 -6.98 -7.12 1.04
CA VAL A 81 -7.79 -6.25 1.91
C VAL A 81 -7.40 -4.79 1.71
N GLU A 82 -6.11 -4.48 1.66
CA GLU A 82 -5.64 -3.12 1.41
C GLU A 82 -6.17 -2.59 0.07
N ARG A 83 -6.07 -3.40 -1.00
CA ARG A 83 -6.63 -3.09 -2.32
C ARG A 83 -8.13 -2.83 -2.27
N TRP A 84 -8.88 -3.69 -1.58
CA TRP A 84 -10.33 -3.56 -1.44
C TRP A 84 -10.75 -2.30 -0.67
N LEU A 85 -10.01 -1.95 0.40
CA LEU A 85 -10.25 -0.74 1.19
C LEU A 85 -9.94 0.54 0.40
N ARG A 86 -8.87 0.54 -0.41
CA ARG A 86 -8.54 1.64 -1.34
C ARG A 86 -9.61 1.79 -2.42
N HIS A 87 -10.07 0.69 -3.01
CA HIS A 87 -11.13 0.71 -4.02
C HIS A 87 -12.48 1.20 -3.45
N SER A 88 -12.77 0.89 -2.18
CA SER A 88 -14.01 1.31 -1.51
C SER A 88 -14.00 2.78 -1.05
N GLY A 89 -12.92 3.54 -1.32
CA GLY A 89 -12.78 4.95 -0.93
C GLY A 89 -12.69 5.18 0.59
N ARG A 90 -12.31 4.14 1.35
CA ARG A 90 -12.13 4.19 2.81
C ARG A 90 -10.67 4.34 3.21
N LEU A 91 -9.79 3.81 2.37
CA LEU A 91 -8.39 4.23 2.30
C LEU A 91 -8.22 5.19 1.14
N HIS A 92 -7.12 5.95 1.09
CA HIS A 92 -6.92 6.99 0.09
C HIS A 92 -7.13 6.41 -1.33
N PRO A 93 -8.18 6.85 -2.06
CA PRO A 93 -8.63 6.18 -3.25
C PRO A 93 -7.65 6.37 -4.40
N ASN A 94 -7.44 5.31 -5.19
CA ASN A 94 -6.57 5.35 -6.36
C ASN A 94 -7.26 6.20 -7.45
N MET A 95 -6.87 7.47 -7.53
CA MET A 95 -7.43 8.45 -8.46
C MET A 95 -7.00 8.18 -9.90
N ARG A 96 -5.81 7.58 -10.11
CA ARG A 96 -5.23 7.36 -11.44
C ARG A 96 -5.20 5.88 -11.83
N ARG A 97 -5.35 5.59 -13.13
CA ARG A 97 -5.25 4.22 -13.69
C ARG A 97 -3.92 3.55 -13.34
N ARG A 98 -2.84 4.34 -13.24
CA ARG A 98 -1.49 3.85 -12.90
C ARG A 98 -1.42 3.27 -11.48
N GLU A 99 -1.97 3.97 -10.48
CA GLU A 99 -2.01 3.48 -9.09
C GLU A 99 -2.78 2.15 -9.00
N ARG A 100 -3.87 2.00 -9.77
CA ARG A 100 -4.60 0.72 -9.82
C ARG A 100 -3.75 -0.42 -10.35
N VAL A 101 -2.94 -0.18 -11.39
CA VAL A 101 -2.03 -1.19 -11.95
C VAL A 101 -0.97 -1.57 -10.92
N PHE A 102 -0.31 -0.60 -10.29
CA PHE A 102 0.71 -0.89 -9.27
C PHE A 102 0.16 -1.67 -8.07
N SER A 103 -1.02 -1.29 -7.59
CA SER A 103 -1.70 -2.02 -6.52
C SER A 103 -2.05 -3.46 -6.92
N THR A 104 -2.52 -3.69 -8.15
CA THR A 104 -2.78 -5.05 -8.66
C THR A 104 -1.49 -5.87 -8.79
N LEU A 105 -0.42 -5.27 -9.32
CA LEU A 105 0.88 -5.92 -9.42
C LEU A 105 1.46 -6.26 -8.03
N ALA A 106 1.22 -5.41 -7.03
CA ALA A 106 1.62 -5.67 -5.65
C ALA A 106 0.92 -6.91 -5.07
N VAL A 107 -0.39 -7.06 -5.34
CA VAL A 107 -1.18 -8.23 -4.95
C VAL A 107 -0.66 -9.50 -5.64
N ILE A 108 -0.41 -9.45 -6.96
CA ILE A 108 0.15 -10.59 -7.72
C ILE A 108 1.53 -10.98 -7.15
N GLY A 109 2.40 -9.99 -6.89
CA GLY A 109 3.69 -10.23 -6.26
C GLY A 109 3.56 -10.91 -4.90
N SER A 110 2.60 -10.49 -4.07
CA SER A 110 2.35 -11.10 -2.76
C SER A 110 1.84 -12.54 -2.86
N PHE A 111 1.06 -12.86 -3.89
CA PHE A 111 0.63 -14.24 -4.18
C PHE A 111 1.82 -15.12 -4.56
N ILE A 112 2.66 -14.65 -5.50
CA ILE A 112 3.86 -15.37 -5.94
C ILE A 112 4.82 -15.56 -4.75
N GLY A 113 5.04 -14.51 -3.96
CA GLY A 113 5.86 -14.56 -2.76
C GLY A 113 5.33 -15.55 -1.72
N GLY A 114 4.04 -15.49 -1.42
CA GLY A 114 3.38 -16.43 -0.49
C GLY A 114 3.46 -17.88 -0.97
N ALA A 115 3.23 -18.14 -2.27
CA ALA A 115 3.39 -19.46 -2.86
C ALA A 115 4.84 -19.95 -2.77
N GLY A 116 5.82 -19.08 -3.05
CA GLY A 116 7.24 -19.39 -2.89
C GLY A 116 7.61 -19.78 -1.45
N LEU A 117 7.09 -19.05 -0.46
CA LEU A 117 7.31 -19.34 0.97
C LEU A 117 6.73 -20.69 1.40
N ILE A 118 5.57 -21.07 0.87
CA ILE A 118 4.96 -22.38 1.15
C ILE A 118 5.77 -23.48 0.47
N LEU A 119 6.07 -23.33 -0.81
CA LEU A 119 6.78 -24.35 -1.59
C LEU A 119 8.20 -24.59 -1.06
N LEU A 120 8.95 -23.54 -0.66
CA LEU A 120 10.28 -23.72 -0.07
C LEU A 120 10.24 -24.48 1.27
N SER A 121 9.12 -24.40 2.00
CA SER A 121 8.97 -25.14 3.27
C SER A 121 8.69 -26.63 3.06
N ILE A 122 8.00 -26.97 1.95
CA ILE A 122 7.70 -28.35 1.57
C ILE A 122 8.94 -29.02 0.96
N PHE A 123 9.54 -28.35 -0.03
CA PHE A 123 10.77 -28.74 -0.70
C PHE A 123 11.97 -28.22 0.09
N ASP A 124 12.32 -28.94 1.15
CA ASP A 124 13.40 -28.60 2.07
C ASP A 124 14.81 -28.77 1.47
N THR A 125 15.82 -28.23 2.18
CA THR A 125 17.24 -28.37 1.82
C THR A 125 17.75 -29.81 1.95
N GLY A 126 17.11 -30.64 2.78
CA GLY A 126 17.53 -32.01 3.03
C GLY A 126 17.27 -32.97 1.88
N ARG A 127 16.15 -32.83 1.17
CA ARG A 127 15.75 -33.75 0.09
C ARG A 127 15.80 -33.10 -1.29
N HIS A 128 15.50 -31.80 -1.38
CA HIS A 128 15.32 -31.12 -2.66
C HIS A 128 16.01 -29.74 -2.68
N GLN A 129 17.31 -29.70 -2.37
CA GLN A 129 18.08 -28.45 -2.27
C GLN A 129 17.96 -27.50 -3.48
N SER A 130 17.94 -28.04 -4.70
CA SER A 130 17.78 -27.23 -5.91
C SER A 130 16.39 -26.58 -6.00
N LEU A 131 15.32 -27.34 -5.68
CA LEU A 131 13.96 -26.80 -5.65
C LEU A 131 13.80 -25.77 -4.53
N HIS A 132 14.36 -26.05 -3.35
CA HIS A 132 14.38 -25.12 -2.23
C HIS A 132 14.95 -23.75 -2.63
N ARG A 133 16.11 -23.75 -3.29
CA ARG A 133 16.78 -22.52 -3.76
C ARG A 133 15.95 -21.77 -4.81
N ILE A 134 15.28 -22.49 -5.71
CA ILE A 134 14.39 -21.88 -6.71
C ILE A 134 13.19 -21.22 -6.00
N PHE A 135 12.54 -21.91 -5.07
CA PHE A 135 11.40 -21.35 -4.35
C PHE A 135 11.77 -20.22 -3.38
N LEU A 136 12.99 -20.27 -2.81
CA LEU A 136 13.58 -19.16 -2.06
C LEU A 136 13.74 -17.92 -2.94
N LEU A 137 14.24 -18.09 -4.17
CA LEU A 137 14.31 -17.00 -5.15
C LEU A 137 12.92 -16.47 -5.51
N VAL A 138 11.95 -17.35 -5.77
CA VAL A 138 10.56 -16.97 -6.07
C VAL A 138 9.93 -16.19 -4.91
N PHE A 139 10.17 -16.62 -3.66
CA PHE A 139 9.74 -15.92 -2.46
C PHE A 139 10.34 -14.50 -2.39
N ILE A 140 11.66 -14.38 -2.48
CA ILE A 140 12.37 -13.10 -2.40
C ILE A 140 11.93 -12.15 -3.50
N VAL A 141 11.87 -12.61 -4.75
CA VAL A 141 11.44 -11.80 -5.89
C VAL A 141 9.97 -11.41 -5.79
N GLY A 142 9.09 -12.34 -5.39
CA GLY A 142 7.66 -12.06 -5.23
C GLY A 142 7.39 -11.01 -4.16
N VAL A 143 7.96 -11.17 -2.97
CA VAL A 143 7.86 -10.19 -1.86
C VAL A 143 8.52 -8.87 -2.26
N GLY A 144 9.69 -8.90 -2.88
CA GLY A 144 10.42 -7.71 -3.33
C GLY A 144 9.65 -6.90 -4.37
N LEU A 145 9.10 -7.54 -5.40
CA LEU A 145 8.24 -6.89 -6.39
C LEU A 145 6.97 -6.32 -5.75
N SER A 146 6.34 -7.08 -4.84
CA SER A 146 5.18 -6.59 -4.08
C SER A 146 5.50 -5.32 -3.30
N ALA A 147 6.65 -5.30 -2.63
CA ALA A 147 7.13 -4.15 -1.87
C ALA A 147 7.44 -2.94 -2.76
N ILE A 148 8.16 -3.15 -3.87
CA ILE A 148 8.49 -2.09 -4.83
C ILE A 148 7.22 -1.44 -5.36
N PHE A 149 6.23 -2.22 -5.79
CA PHE A 149 4.99 -1.67 -6.31
C PHE A 149 4.17 -0.93 -5.24
N THR A 150 4.17 -1.42 -3.99
CA THR A 150 3.56 -0.73 -2.84
C THR A 150 4.24 0.63 -2.58
N ILE A 151 5.57 0.70 -2.64
CA ILE A 151 6.33 1.95 -2.45
C ILE A 151 6.10 2.93 -3.60
N VAL A 152 6.09 2.45 -4.85
CA VAL A 152 5.83 3.28 -6.04
C VAL A 152 4.41 3.86 -6.00
N GLU A 153 3.42 3.07 -5.61
CA GLU A 153 2.05 3.54 -5.37
C GLU A 153 2.03 4.68 -4.35
N TYR A 154 2.70 4.51 -3.20
CA TYR A 154 2.81 5.55 -2.17
C TYR A 154 3.46 6.84 -2.70
N ARG A 155 4.57 6.72 -3.44
CA ARG A 155 5.37 7.89 -3.85
C ARG A 155 4.60 8.83 -4.76
N TRP A 156 3.66 8.32 -5.56
CA TRP A 156 2.77 9.17 -6.35
C TRP A 156 1.60 9.72 -5.54
N ILE A 157 1.01 8.95 -4.63
CA ILE A 157 -0.04 9.44 -3.74
C ILE A 157 0.45 10.61 -2.88
N ASN A 158 1.69 10.55 -2.37
CA ASN A 158 2.27 11.61 -1.54
C ASN A 158 2.48 12.94 -2.28
N LYS A 159 2.54 12.94 -3.62
CA LYS A 159 2.73 14.19 -4.40
C LYS A 159 1.44 15.03 -4.47
N ASP A 160 0.28 14.38 -4.33
CA ASP A 160 -1.01 15.03 -4.53
C ASP A 160 -1.66 15.53 -3.21
N TYR A 161 -1.15 15.18 -2.02
CA TYR A 161 -1.79 15.52 -0.73
C TYR A 161 -0.82 15.81 0.43
N ASP A 162 -0.68 17.09 0.81
CA ASP A 162 0.28 17.56 1.83
C ASP A 162 -0.29 17.63 3.27
N GLY A 163 -1.46 17.05 3.53
CA GLY A 163 -2.22 17.33 4.76
C GLY A 163 -2.05 16.38 5.96
N GLN A 164 -1.48 15.18 5.81
CA GLN A 164 -1.51 14.15 6.87
C GLN A 164 -0.12 13.63 7.29
N ARG A 165 0.56 14.37 8.18
CA ARG A 165 1.89 14.04 8.73
C ARG A 165 1.99 12.62 9.30
N LYS A 166 0.95 12.13 9.98
CA LYS A 166 0.89 10.77 10.57
C LYS A 166 0.88 9.66 9.51
N LEU A 167 0.31 9.92 8.34
CA LEU A 167 0.24 8.96 7.22
C LEU A 167 1.60 8.90 6.50
N ARG A 168 2.22 10.06 6.29
CA ARG A 168 3.56 10.16 5.68
C ARG A 168 4.61 9.39 6.48
N ILE A 169 4.63 9.49 7.81
CA ILE A 169 5.62 8.80 8.65
C ILE A 169 5.53 7.27 8.49
N ALA A 170 4.33 6.70 8.49
CA ALA A 170 4.15 5.26 8.40
C ALA A 170 4.56 4.70 7.04
N TYR A 171 4.20 5.38 5.95
CA TYR A 171 4.64 4.97 4.62
C TYR A 171 6.15 5.14 4.41
N ILE A 172 6.77 6.18 4.99
CA ILE A 172 8.23 6.32 4.99
C ILE A 172 8.87 5.15 5.76
N ALA A 173 8.38 4.82 6.95
CA ALA A 173 8.88 3.69 7.73
C ALA A 173 8.76 2.37 6.95
N LYS A 174 7.61 2.11 6.31
CA LYS A 174 7.40 0.97 5.41
C LYS A 174 8.43 0.95 4.27
N GLY A 175 8.63 2.08 3.59
CA GLY A 175 9.57 2.21 2.49
C GLY A 175 11.02 1.97 2.89
N ILE A 176 11.43 2.47 4.07
CA ILE A 176 12.77 2.23 4.63
C ILE A 176 12.96 0.75 4.94
N ILE A 177 12.03 0.13 5.68
CA ILE A 177 12.13 -1.30 6.05
C ILE A 177 12.20 -2.17 4.78
N ALA A 178 11.32 -1.94 3.81
CA ALA A 178 11.30 -2.69 2.57
C ALA A 178 12.60 -2.52 1.75
N SER A 179 13.13 -1.30 1.68
CA SER A 179 14.37 -1.01 0.94
C SER A 179 15.58 -1.68 1.60
N VAL A 180 15.66 -1.63 2.94
CA VAL A 180 16.69 -2.37 3.71
C VAL A 180 16.60 -3.87 3.44
N LEU A 181 15.39 -4.45 3.45
CA LEU A 181 15.20 -5.87 3.16
C LEU A 181 15.60 -6.24 1.73
N ILE A 182 15.31 -5.41 0.73
CA ILE A 182 15.71 -5.65 -0.66
C ILE A 182 17.24 -5.64 -0.78
N ILE A 183 17.92 -4.67 -0.16
CA ILE A 183 19.38 -4.60 -0.15
C ILE A 183 19.97 -5.84 0.52
N LEU A 184 19.46 -6.20 1.70
CA LEU A 184 19.89 -7.40 2.41
C LEU A 184 19.65 -8.67 1.58
N ALA A 185 18.55 -8.77 0.85
CA ALA A 185 18.26 -9.91 -0.02
C ALA A 185 19.26 -10.04 -1.17
N VAL A 186 19.73 -8.93 -1.73
CA VAL A 186 20.82 -8.95 -2.74
C VAL A 186 22.13 -9.43 -2.09
N VAL A 187 22.47 -8.91 -0.91
CA VAL A 187 23.65 -9.36 -0.15
C VAL A 187 23.55 -10.85 0.19
N PHE A 188 22.36 -11.33 0.57
CA PHE A 188 22.08 -12.73 0.83
C PHE A 188 22.32 -13.60 -0.41
N ALA A 189 21.82 -13.19 -1.57
CA ALA A 189 22.01 -13.93 -2.82
C ALA A 189 23.50 -14.12 -3.17
N ILE A 190 24.35 -13.14 -2.87
CA ILE A 190 25.81 -13.22 -3.07
C ILE A 190 26.46 -14.10 -2.00
N THR A 191 26.12 -13.88 -0.74
CA THR A 191 26.73 -14.57 0.42
C THR A 191 26.37 -16.06 0.49
N LEU A 192 25.23 -16.46 -0.09
CA LEU A 192 24.78 -17.86 -0.21
C LEU A 192 25.82 -18.76 -0.90
N TYR A 193 26.63 -18.20 -1.81
CA TYR A 193 27.63 -18.96 -2.59
C TYR A 193 29.08 -18.66 -2.20
N THR A 194 29.32 -17.65 -1.35
CA THR A 194 30.68 -17.17 -1.04
C THR A 194 31.07 -17.41 0.42
N THR A 195 30.17 -17.14 1.36
CA THR A 195 30.50 -17.13 2.79
C THR A 195 29.34 -17.67 3.63
N ALA A 196 29.35 -18.98 3.90
CA ALA A 196 28.23 -19.69 4.52
C ALA A 196 27.78 -19.09 5.87
N ASN A 197 28.71 -18.73 6.76
CA ASN A 197 28.37 -18.15 8.06
C ASN A 197 27.68 -16.78 7.93
N VAL A 198 28.18 -15.93 7.03
CA VAL A 198 27.60 -14.59 6.80
C VAL A 198 26.22 -14.73 6.15
N GLY A 199 26.08 -15.64 5.18
CA GLY A 199 24.80 -15.93 4.54
C GLY A 199 23.75 -16.37 5.55
N ALA A 200 24.10 -17.26 6.49
CA ALA A 200 23.21 -17.71 7.55
C ALA A 200 22.75 -16.54 8.44
N VAL A 201 23.69 -15.68 8.88
CA VAL A 201 23.35 -14.50 9.70
C VAL A 201 22.42 -13.55 8.94
N ILE A 202 22.72 -13.27 7.66
CA ILE A 202 21.89 -12.39 6.84
C ILE A 202 20.49 -12.99 6.63
N GLU A 203 20.36 -14.30 6.46
CA GLU A 203 19.05 -14.97 6.37
C GLU A 203 18.20 -14.71 7.63
N TRP A 204 18.79 -14.89 8.81
CA TRP A 204 18.13 -14.60 10.08
C TRP A 204 17.71 -13.13 10.18
N VAL A 205 18.60 -12.20 9.80
CA VAL A 205 18.30 -10.76 9.82
C VAL A 205 17.16 -10.42 8.87
N ILE A 206 17.16 -10.97 7.65
CA ILE A 206 16.07 -10.76 6.68
C ILE A 206 14.76 -11.34 7.20
N ALA A 207 14.79 -12.55 7.76
CA ALA A 207 13.60 -13.21 8.27
C ALA A 207 12.97 -12.43 9.44
N PHE A 208 13.77 -11.97 10.40
CA PHE A 208 13.28 -11.08 11.45
C PHE A 208 12.81 -9.73 10.89
N GLY A 209 13.57 -9.16 9.95
CA GLY A 209 13.20 -7.93 9.22
C GLY A 209 11.84 -8.02 8.52
N TYR A 210 11.55 -9.19 7.92
CA TYR A 210 10.27 -9.46 7.26
C TYR A 210 9.09 -9.38 8.24
N THR A 211 9.28 -9.73 9.51
CA THR A 211 8.28 -9.49 10.58
C THR A 211 7.90 -8.02 10.66
N PHE A 212 8.90 -7.14 10.75
CA PHE A 212 8.66 -5.70 10.85
C PHE A 212 8.00 -5.15 9.59
N TYR A 213 8.37 -5.68 8.42
CA TYR A 213 7.70 -5.34 7.18
C TYR A 213 6.21 -5.72 7.20
N LEU A 214 5.85 -6.94 7.62
CA LEU A 214 4.45 -7.36 7.77
C LEU A 214 3.69 -6.45 8.75
N LEU A 215 4.29 -6.09 9.89
CA LEU A 215 3.69 -5.19 10.87
C LEU A 215 3.42 -3.79 10.33
N THR A 216 4.14 -3.32 9.31
CA THR A 216 3.83 -2.02 8.70
C THR A 216 2.44 -1.99 8.05
N PHE A 217 1.94 -3.12 7.54
CA PHE A 217 0.60 -3.20 6.97
C PHE A 217 -0.51 -3.11 8.01
N PHE A 218 -0.25 -3.52 9.27
CA PHE A 218 -1.20 -3.28 10.35
C PHE A 218 -1.49 -1.79 10.50
N TYR A 219 -0.46 -0.95 10.44
CA TYR A 219 -0.64 0.49 10.56
C TYR A 219 -1.48 1.05 9.40
N ASP A 220 -1.23 0.59 8.17
CA ASP A 220 -1.99 1.00 6.99
C ASP A 220 -3.47 0.62 7.09
N LEU A 221 -3.77 -0.62 7.50
CA LEU A 221 -5.15 -1.07 7.70
C LEU A 221 -5.82 -0.39 8.89
N ARG A 222 -5.09 -0.13 9.98
CA ARG A 222 -5.58 0.61 11.16
C ARG A 222 -5.92 2.06 10.80
N MET A 223 -5.25 2.64 9.81
CA MET A 223 -5.52 4.01 9.37
C MET A 223 -6.85 4.15 8.61
N SER A 224 -7.50 3.04 8.23
CA SER A 224 -8.89 3.05 7.71
C SER A 224 -9.96 3.28 8.80
N ARG A 225 -9.57 3.34 10.08
CA ARG A 225 -10.49 3.55 11.22
C ARG A 225 -11.18 4.91 11.15
N GLY A 226 -12.49 4.92 11.39
CA GLY A 226 -13.30 6.15 11.50
C GLY A 226 -13.80 6.72 10.16
N MET A 227 -13.49 6.07 9.04
CA MET A 227 -13.80 6.57 7.70
C MET A 227 -15.07 5.88 7.14
N ARG A 228 -16.16 6.64 6.97
CA ARG A 228 -17.35 6.16 6.23
C ARG A 228 -16.96 5.77 4.80
N LYS A 229 -17.70 4.84 4.20
CA LYS A 229 -17.53 4.48 2.78
C LYS A 229 -17.67 5.75 1.95
N GLY A 230 -16.64 6.07 1.14
CA GLY A 230 -16.60 7.30 0.36
C GLY A 230 -16.17 8.57 1.12
N ALA A 231 -15.71 8.50 2.37
CA ALA A 231 -15.30 9.70 3.12
C ALA A 231 -14.16 10.48 2.44
N TYR A 232 -13.19 9.81 1.79
CA TYR A 232 -12.17 10.50 0.97
C TYR A 232 -12.71 11.00 -0.38
N LEU A 233 -13.72 10.33 -0.96
CA LEU A 233 -14.40 10.80 -2.18
C LEU A 233 -15.21 12.07 -1.89
N ASP A 234 -15.93 12.10 -0.77
CA ASP A 234 -16.73 13.22 -0.31
C ASP A 234 -15.84 14.41 0.06
N GLN A 235 -14.75 14.19 0.81
CA GLN A 235 -13.76 15.23 1.10
C GLN A 235 -13.07 15.78 -0.17
N GLY A 236 -12.82 14.94 -1.18
CA GLY A 236 -12.30 15.36 -2.48
C GLY A 236 -13.30 16.17 -3.31
N LEU A 237 -14.60 15.84 -3.25
CA LEU A 237 -15.68 16.59 -3.88
C LEU A 237 -15.92 17.94 -3.19
N LEU A 238 -15.89 17.98 -1.85
CA LEU A 238 -16.02 19.20 -1.05
C LEU A 238 -14.81 20.14 -1.24
N GLY A 239 -13.60 19.58 -1.36
CA GLY A 239 -12.38 20.33 -1.71
C GLY A 239 -12.40 20.87 -3.14
N ARG A 240 -13.00 20.15 -4.09
CA ARG A 240 -13.14 20.61 -5.48
C ARG A 240 -14.24 21.66 -5.66
N GLY A 241 -15.37 21.51 -4.97
CA GLY A 241 -16.47 22.47 -5.00
C GLY A 241 -16.13 23.82 -4.35
N SER A 242 -15.24 23.82 -3.36
CA SER A 242 -14.71 25.05 -2.76
C SER A 242 -13.71 25.78 -3.68
N VAL A 243 -12.95 25.06 -4.51
CA VAL A 243 -12.06 25.65 -5.52
C VAL A 243 -12.84 26.18 -6.74
N GLU A 244 -13.89 25.48 -7.20
CA GLU A 244 -14.80 25.99 -8.25
C GLU A 244 -15.65 27.19 -7.78
N SER A 245 -16.07 27.22 -6.51
CA SER A 245 -16.77 28.37 -5.92
C SER A 245 -15.83 29.56 -5.65
N ALA A 246 -14.54 29.32 -5.40
CA ALA A 246 -13.53 30.38 -5.29
C ALA A 246 -13.14 30.97 -6.65
N GLY A 247 -13.24 30.18 -7.74
CA GLY A 247 -12.99 30.65 -9.10
C GLY A 247 -14.10 31.53 -9.69
N THR A 248 -15.34 31.39 -9.19
CA THR A 248 -16.50 32.17 -9.65
C THR A 248 -16.74 33.46 -8.86
N MET A 249 -16.01 33.69 -7.77
CA MET A 249 -16.18 34.87 -6.90
C MET A 249 -15.06 35.91 -7.05
N ARG A 250 -14.46 36.03 -8.24
CA ARG A 250 -13.43 37.04 -8.54
C ARG A 250 -13.79 37.90 -9.75
N GLN A 251 -14.98 38.50 -9.73
CA GLN A 251 -15.31 39.60 -10.67
C GLN A 251 -16.34 40.58 -10.10
N VAL A 252 -16.05 41.23 -8.97
CA VAL A 252 -16.74 42.49 -8.61
C VAL A 252 -15.75 43.40 -7.84
N GLY A 253 -15.44 44.56 -8.41
CA GLY A 253 -14.86 45.72 -7.70
C GLY A 253 -13.48 46.20 -8.17
N GLY A 254 -13.44 47.33 -8.90
CA GLY A 254 -12.23 48.14 -9.17
C GLY A 254 -11.70 48.88 -7.92
N PRO A 255 -10.65 49.74 -8.00
CA PRO A 255 -10.63 50.91 -8.87
C PRO A 255 -9.28 51.26 -9.56
N THR A 256 -9.40 52.23 -10.46
CA THR A 256 -8.45 53.00 -11.29
C THR A 256 -7.12 53.46 -10.67
N TYR A 257 -6.04 53.40 -11.46
CA TYR A 257 -4.93 54.37 -11.51
C TYR A 257 -4.40 54.48 -12.94
N GLY A 258 -4.20 55.71 -13.42
CA GLY A 258 -3.82 56.04 -14.80
C GLY A 258 -2.32 56.33 -14.99
N ASN A 259 -1.91 56.29 -16.27
CA ASN A 259 -0.83 56.98 -17.01
C ASN A 259 -0.62 56.12 -18.28
N GLY A 260 -0.63 56.52 -19.54
CA GLY A 260 -0.37 57.76 -20.27
C GLY A 260 0.34 57.34 -21.57
N GLY A 261 -0.09 57.81 -22.75
CA GLY A 261 0.76 57.82 -23.97
C GLY A 261 0.38 57.00 -25.21
N VAL A 262 -0.45 57.60 -26.08
CA VAL A 262 -0.29 57.82 -27.55
C VAL A 262 -0.15 56.65 -28.57
N ALA A 263 -0.89 56.85 -29.68
CA ALA A 263 -0.86 56.24 -31.03
C ALA A 263 -1.44 54.81 -31.15
N GLY A 264 -2.43 54.51 -31.98
CA GLY A 264 -2.81 55.08 -33.26
C GLY A 264 -2.66 53.99 -34.32
N ASN A 265 -3.73 53.20 -34.57
CA ASN A 265 -4.11 52.76 -35.92
C ASN A 265 -5.41 51.95 -35.91
N SER A 266 -6.36 52.53 -36.62
CA SER A 266 -7.56 51.97 -37.21
C SER A 266 -7.29 50.73 -38.06
N TYR A 267 -8.08 49.67 -37.87
CA TYR A 267 -8.64 48.85 -38.96
C TYR A 267 -10.01 48.34 -38.53
N ALA A 268 -11.04 48.93 -39.15
CA ALA A 268 -12.38 48.38 -39.22
C ALA A 268 -12.39 47.19 -40.19
N ASN A 269 -13.12 46.14 -39.85
CA ASN A 269 -13.72 45.23 -40.82
C ASN A 269 -15.06 44.77 -40.24
N GLY A 270 -16.13 45.32 -40.80
CA GLY A 270 -17.47 44.79 -40.64
C GLY A 270 -17.72 43.68 -41.65
N TYR A 271 -18.52 42.70 -41.25
CA TYR A 271 -19.33 41.88 -42.14
C TYR A 271 -20.68 41.65 -41.45
N ASP A 272 -21.72 42.16 -42.11
CA ASP A 272 -23.15 41.98 -41.87
C ASP A 272 -23.59 40.52 -42.04
N GLY A 273 -24.73 40.15 -41.41
CA GLY A 273 -25.56 39.08 -41.95
C GLY A 273 -26.56 38.37 -41.00
N GLN A 274 -27.76 38.96 -40.88
CA GLN A 274 -29.10 38.30 -40.81
C GLN A 274 -29.59 37.52 -39.56
N GLU A 275 -30.54 38.15 -38.86
CA GLU A 275 -31.69 37.59 -38.11
C GLU A 275 -32.86 37.22 -39.08
N PRO A 276 -34.08 36.76 -38.65
CA PRO A 276 -34.51 35.93 -37.50
C PRO A 276 -35.57 34.85 -37.88
N TYR A 277 -35.88 33.91 -36.98
CA TYR A 277 -37.21 33.25 -36.92
C TYR A 277 -37.58 32.82 -35.48
N GLY A 278 -38.68 33.39 -34.95
CA GLY A 278 -39.83 32.60 -34.47
C GLY A 278 -39.99 32.23 -32.98
N ALA A 279 -40.83 33.02 -32.29
CA ALA A 279 -42.00 32.61 -31.50
C ALA A 279 -41.93 32.30 -29.97
N GLN A 280 -42.65 33.18 -29.24
CA GLN A 280 -43.71 32.93 -28.22
C GLN A 280 -43.41 32.66 -26.73
N ASN A 281 -43.56 33.74 -25.94
CA ASN A 281 -44.42 33.92 -24.76
C ASN A 281 -44.89 32.70 -23.94
N ALA A 282 -44.62 32.71 -22.62
CA ALA A 282 -45.66 32.54 -21.59
C ALA A 282 -45.20 33.09 -20.22
N ARG A 283 -46.04 33.98 -19.67
CA ARG A 283 -45.99 34.60 -18.34
C ARG A 283 -46.25 33.57 -17.22
N GLY A 284 -45.68 33.82 -16.05
CA GLY A 284 -46.05 33.14 -14.80
C GLY A 284 -45.51 33.89 -13.58
N THR A 285 -46.09 35.05 -13.30
CA THR A 285 -45.88 35.89 -12.12
C THR A 285 -46.30 35.18 -10.83
N ASN A 286 -45.52 35.31 -9.74
CA ASN A 286 -46.06 35.25 -8.38
C ASN A 286 -45.46 36.37 -7.53
N VAL A 287 -46.36 37.24 -7.07
CA VAL A 287 -46.15 38.45 -6.28
C VAL A 287 -46.46 38.11 -4.82
N LEU A 288 -45.70 38.73 -3.90
CA LEU A 288 -45.83 38.68 -2.45
C LEU A 288 -47.22 39.16 -1.95
N PRO A 289 -47.74 38.63 -0.82
CA PRO A 289 -48.89 39.22 -0.14
C PRO A 289 -48.45 40.20 0.97
N PRO A 290 -49.14 41.34 1.16
CA PRO A 290 -49.12 42.07 2.42
C PRO A 290 -50.30 41.69 3.32
N ALA A 291 -50.14 42.05 4.58
CA ALA A 291 -50.91 41.65 5.73
C ALA A 291 -52.26 42.38 5.93
N THR A 292 -52.96 41.91 6.97
CA THR A 292 -53.77 42.61 7.98
C THR A 292 -55.30 42.74 7.87
N ARG A 293 -55.93 42.26 8.97
CA ARG A 293 -57.16 42.70 9.69
C ARG A 293 -58.48 42.48 8.94
N TYR A 294 -59.51 41.87 9.52
CA TYR A 294 -60.10 42.02 10.86
C TYR A 294 -60.42 40.68 11.53
#